data_AF-A0A0S8EQ51-F1
#
_entry.id   AF-A0A0S8EQ51-F1
#
_cell.length_a   1.000
_cell.length_b   1.000
_cell.length_c   1.000
_cell.angle_alpha   90.00
_cell.angle_beta   90.00
_cell.angle_gamma   90.00
#
_symmetry.space_group_name_H-M   'P 1'
#
loop_
_entity.id
_entity.type
_entity.pdbx_description
1 polymer ?
#
loop_
_entity_poly.entity_id
_entity_poly.type
_entity_poly.pdbx_seq_one_letter_code
_entity_poly.pdbx_strand_id
1 'polypeptide(L)'
;MCRAVHGGAGGYGGTNSVHVAATTGGVIDLSSFQENEGIRYPTAASSGILRLGSLVMTSGMATSADGLDSRLEMGDFVLQTGATLSVTDGAALAITGDLQNELTDGNQCGFDTGIVRVDGARGHWYEIAGVDLGVDGATSGSFGLMQLVPGSDAGPATVQLTDIHDNDGAGQGGLEALHHYGSAGLDGVEIYNGSTLVIGSVQVYALINGNMVELHDLFGPGETVISFDSGLNSGFIAIPKPVTLSLLAAGALAAILMSWQPVRHDGSRWPVRLALGNETR
;
A
#
# COMPACT_ATOMS: atom_id res chain seq x y z
N MET A 1 6.38 -15.15 -17.93
CA MET A 1 5.97 -16.57 -17.81
C MET A 1 5.21 -16.72 -16.50
N CYS A 2 4.06 -17.41 -16.46
CA CYS A 2 3.34 -17.66 -15.21
C CYS A 2 3.81 -18.99 -14.60
N ARG A 3 4.21 -18.99 -13.32
CA ARG A 3 4.57 -20.20 -12.59
C ARG A 3 3.84 -20.20 -11.25
N ALA A 4 2.88 -21.11 -11.11
CA ALA A 4 2.33 -21.48 -9.80
C ALA A 4 3.12 -22.69 -9.28
N VAL A 5 3.77 -22.55 -8.14
CA VAL A 5 4.43 -23.68 -7.46
C VAL A 5 3.58 -24.05 -6.24
N HIS A 6 3.10 -25.29 -6.23
CA HIS A 6 2.42 -25.86 -5.08
C HIS A 6 3.48 -26.52 -4.18
N GLY A 7 3.61 -26.05 -2.94
CA GLY A 7 4.31 -26.81 -1.90
C GLY A 7 3.45 -28.00 -1.52
N GLY A 8 3.86 -29.22 -1.90
CA GLY A 8 3.07 -30.43 -1.69
C GLY A 8 2.94 -30.81 -0.21
N ALA A 9 1.72 -31.18 0.20
CA ALA A 9 1.42 -31.85 1.46
C ALA A 9 2.12 -33.22 1.54
N GLY A 10 3.34 -33.24 2.07
CA GLY A 10 3.88 -34.45 2.69
C GLY A 10 3.02 -34.83 3.89
N GLY A 11 2.92 -36.12 4.23
CA GLY A 11 2.07 -36.69 5.29
C GLY A 11 2.30 -36.19 6.74
N TYR A 12 2.98 -35.05 6.90
CA TYR A 12 3.26 -34.35 8.15
C TYR A 12 2.72 -32.91 8.07
N GLY A 13 1.42 -32.71 8.31
CA GLY A 13 0.82 -31.47 8.84
C GLY A 13 1.13 -30.10 8.19
N GLY A 14 1.80 -30.03 7.04
CA GLY A 14 2.16 -28.77 6.41
C GLY A 14 0.94 -28.06 5.82
N THR A 15 0.81 -26.76 6.09
CA THR A 15 -0.13 -25.90 5.38
C THR A 15 0.30 -25.81 3.91
N ASN A 16 -0.61 -26.16 2.99
CA ASN A 16 -0.40 -25.92 1.58
C ASN A 16 -0.16 -24.43 1.38
N SER A 17 1.00 -24.10 0.80
CA SER A 17 1.35 -22.74 0.41
C SER A 17 1.47 -22.66 -1.10
N VAL A 18 0.93 -21.59 -1.66
CA VAL A 18 0.98 -21.27 -3.08
C VAL A 18 1.92 -20.07 -3.25
N HIS A 19 2.92 -20.25 -4.12
CA HIS A 19 3.74 -19.16 -4.64
C HIS A 19 3.18 -18.75 -6.00
N VAL A 20 2.79 -17.48 -6.12
CA VAL A 20 2.39 -16.87 -7.40
C VAL A 20 3.44 -15.82 -7.78
N ALA A 21 4.06 -15.98 -8.95
CA ALA A 21 5.05 -15.04 -9.44
C ALA A 21 4.74 -14.59 -10.87
N ALA A 22 4.55 -13.28 -11.05
CA ALA A 22 4.51 -12.61 -12.34
C ALA A 22 5.93 -12.15 -12.68
N THR A 23 6.54 -12.74 -13.71
CA THR A 23 7.91 -12.42 -14.10
C THR A 23 8.10 -12.22 -15.60
N THR A 24 9.15 -11.46 -15.94
CA THR A 24 9.62 -11.25 -17.33
C THR A 24 8.55 -10.60 -18.20
N GLY A 25 8.04 -9.45 -17.76
CA GLY A 25 6.95 -8.74 -18.45
C GLY A 25 5.58 -9.43 -18.39
N GLY A 26 5.45 -10.54 -17.66
CA GLY A 26 4.19 -11.28 -17.55
C GLY A 26 3.17 -10.54 -16.68
N VAL A 27 1.90 -10.63 -17.06
CA VAL A 27 0.78 -10.14 -16.24
C VAL A 27 0.03 -11.35 -15.68
N ILE A 28 -0.19 -11.35 -14.36
CA ILE A 28 -1.09 -12.29 -13.69
C ILE A 28 -2.21 -11.46 -13.05
N ASP A 29 -3.45 -11.80 -13.36
CA ASP A 29 -4.62 -11.11 -12.85
C ASP A 29 -5.38 -12.02 -11.88
N LEU A 30 -5.30 -11.67 -10.60
CA LEU A 30 -6.05 -12.27 -9.49
C LEU A 30 -6.93 -11.21 -8.82
N SER A 31 -7.37 -10.19 -9.55
CA SER A 31 -8.19 -9.08 -9.02
C SER A 31 -9.53 -9.54 -8.43
N SER A 32 -10.05 -10.70 -8.82
CA SER A 32 -11.26 -11.30 -8.26
C SER A 32 -11.03 -12.06 -6.94
N PHE A 33 -9.78 -12.16 -6.48
CA PHE A 33 -9.40 -12.92 -5.30
C PHE A 33 -9.54 -12.04 -4.06
N GLN A 34 -10.38 -12.46 -3.11
CA GLN A 34 -10.78 -11.62 -1.96
C GLN A 34 -10.26 -12.12 -0.60
N GLU A 35 -9.72 -13.34 -0.52
CA GLU A 35 -9.23 -13.93 0.73
C GLU A 35 -7.94 -14.72 0.53
N ASN A 36 -7.15 -14.91 1.58
CA ASN A 36 -5.89 -15.66 1.58
C ASN A 36 -6.14 -17.17 1.35
N GLU A 37 -6.49 -17.60 0.12
CA GLU A 37 -6.70 -19.02 -0.24
C GLU A 37 -5.35 -19.79 -0.35
N GLY A 38 -4.44 -19.58 0.60
CA GLY A 38 -3.14 -20.23 0.67
C GLY A 38 -2.04 -19.55 -0.15
N ILE A 39 -2.30 -18.42 -0.80
CA ILE A 39 -1.25 -17.62 -1.44
C ILE A 39 -0.41 -16.96 -0.35
N ARG A 40 0.83 -17.42 -0.21
CA ARG A 40 1.76 -16.93 0.83
C ARG A 40 2.79 -15.96 0.29
N TYR A 41 3.11 -16.09 -1.00
CA TYR A 41 4.21 -15.39 -1.63
C TYR A 41 3.80 -14.76 -2.97
N PRO A 42 2.95 -13.73 -3.02
CA PRO A 42 2.72 -13.00 -4.25
C PRO A 42 3.99 -12.22 -4.65
N THR A 43 4.49 -12.41 -5.86
CA THR A 43 5.71 -11.75 -6.34
C THR A 43 5.52 -11.15 -7.73
N ALA A 44 5.95 -9.91 -7.90
CA ALA A 44 6.12 -9.24 -9.20
C ALA A 44 7.61 -8.92 -9.41
N ALA A 45 8.24 -9.44 -10.47
CA ALA A 45 9.67 -9.18 -10.69
C ALA A 45 10.02 -9.11 -12.18
N SER A 46 11.14 -8.45 -12.52
CA SER A 46 11.60 -8.32 -13.91
C SER A 46 10.49 -7.81 -14.84
N SER A 47 9.92 -6.65 -14.51
CA SER A 47 8.82 -6.00 -15.23
C SER A 47 7.50 -6.77 -15.20
N GLY A 48 7.34 -7.71 -14.25
CA GLY A 48 6.10 -8.46 -14.07
C GLY A 48 5.02 -7.63 -13.38
N ILE A 49 3.75 -7.85 -13.74
CA ILE A 49 2.60 -7.20 -13.10
C ILE A 49 1.73 -8.26 -12.45
N LEU A 50 1.49 -8.12 -11.16
CA LEU A 50 0.58 -8.98 -10.42
C LEU A 50 -0.58 -8.13 -9.89
N ARG A 51 -1.79 -8.41 -10.37
CA ARG A 51 -3.02 -7.76 -9.89
C ARG A 51 -3.67 -8.62 -8.84
N LEU A 52 -4.02 -8.00 -7.73
CA LEU A 52 -4.70 -8.59 -6.60
C LEU A 52 -5.93 -7.74 -6.32
N GLY A 53 -7.00 -8.35 -5.82
CA GLY A 53 -8.19 -7.63 -5.41
C GLY A 53 -7.94 -6.81 -4.14
N SER A 54 -8.98 -6.66 -3.33
CA SER A 54 -8.75 -6.25 -1.94
C SER A 54 -8.08 -7.39 -1.18
N LEU A 55 -7.03 -7.09 -0.41
CA LEU A 55 -6.19 -8.09 0.24
C LEU A 55 -5.91 -7.73 1.70
N VAL A 56 -6.12 -8.69 2.59
CA VAL A 56 -5.66 -8.62 3.98
C VAL A 56 -4.43 -9.50 4.12
N MET A 57 -3.27 -8.89 4.29
CA MET A 57 -2.02 -9.57 4.52
C MET A 57 -1.86 -9.90 6.00
N THR A 58 -1.82 -11.18 6.32
CA THR A 58 -1.72 -11.68 7.69
C THR A 58 -0.34 -12.27 7.99
N SER A 59 -0.12 -12.67 9.24
CA SER A 59 1.14 -13.27 9.67
C SER A 59 1.62 -14.41 8.77
N GLY A 60 2.87 -14.30 8.33
CA GLY A 60 3.53 -15.27 7.46
C GLY A 60 3.13 -15.19 5.99
N MET A 61 2.46 -14.11 5.55
CA MET A 61 2.44 -13.70 4.15
C MET A 61 3.64 -12.79 3.86
N ALA A 62 4.31 -13.04 2.75
CA ALA A 62 5.41 -12.19 2.28
C ALA A 62 5.18 -11.85 0.82
N THR A 63 4.84 -10.59 0.56
CA THR A 63 4.55 -10.08 -0.79
C THR A 63 5.72 -9.21 -1.25
N SER A 64 6.10 -9.31 -2.53
CA SER A 64 7.18 -8.48 -3.05
C SER A 64 6.99 -8.00 -4.49
N ALA A 65 7.51 -6.81 -4.76
CA ALA A 65 7.73 -6.27 -6.10
C ALA A 65 9.20 -5.84 -6.24
N ASP A 66 9.89 -6.27 -7.29
CA ASP A 66 11.31 -5.98 -7.44
C ASP A 66 11.72 -5.64 -8.88
N GLY A 67 12.49 -4.58 -9.01
CA GLY A 67 13.03 -4.05 -10.26
C GLY A 67 12.07 -3.16 -11.05
N LEU A 68 12.65 -2.39 -11.96
CA LEU A 68 11.94 -1.45 -12.83
C LEU A 68 10.77 -2.10 -13.58
N ASP A 69 9.68 -1.35 -13.68
CA ASP A 69 8.41 -1.72 -14.30
C ASP A 69 7.67 -2.90 -13.64
N SER A 70 8.23 -3.50 -12.59
CA SER A 70 7.51 -4.50 -11.80
C SER A 70 6.43 -3.81 -10.97
N ARG A 71 5.23 -4.42 -10.92
CA ARG A 71 4.11 -3.80 -10.21
C ARG A 71 3.24 -4.81 -9.47
N LEU A 72 2.90 -4.45 -8.24
CA LEU A 72 1.75 -5.01 -7.52
C LEU A 72 0.59 -4.03 -7.68
N GLU A 73 -0.54 -4.48 -8.22
CA GLU A 73 -1.77 -3.68 -8.30
C GLU A 73 -2.78 -4.24 -7.30
N MET A 74 -3.27 -3.41 -6.38
CA MET A 74 -4.15 -3.82 -5.29
C MET A 74 -5.38 -2.92 -5.18
N GLY A 75 -6.48 -3.50 -4.70
CA GLY A 75 -7.68 -2.77 -4.27
C GLY A 75 -7.49 -2.11 -2.91
N ASP A 76 -8.38 -2.39 -1.97
CA ASP A 76 -8.14 -2.07 -0.56
C ASP A 76 -7.11 -3.04 0.02
N PHE A 77 -6.23 -2.53 0.87
CA PHE A 77 -5.07 -3.26 1.31
C PHE A 77 -4.82 -3.08 2.81
N VAL A 78 -4.72 -4.20 3.54
CA VAL A 78 -4.47 -4.19 4.99
C VAL A 78 -3.22 -5.00 5.27
N LEU A 79 -2.23 -4.37 5.90
CA LEU A 79 -1.02 -5.00 6.41
C LEU A 79 -1.19 -5.29 7.91
N GLN A 80 -1.44 -6.53 8.28
CA GLN A 80 -1.51 -6.92 9.70
C GLN A 80 -0.14 -7.26 10.26
N THR A 81 0.00 -7.15 11.59
CA THR A 81 1.22 -7.54 12.30
C THR A 81 1.74 -8.93 11.88
N GLY A 82 3.02 -9.00 11.51
CA GLY A 82 3.67 -10.24 11.09
C GLY A 82 3.56 -10.57 9.59
N ALA A 83 2.88 -9.74 8.80
CA ALA A 83 3.04 -9.76 7.35
C ALA A 83 4.38 -9.14 6.94
N THR A 84 4.80 -9.34 5.70
CA THR A 84 5.98 -8.67 5.12
C THR A 84 5.66 -8.18 3.73
N LEU A 85 5.95 -6.91 3.45
CA LEU A 85 5.82 -6.32 2.14
C LEU A 85 7.13 -5.64 1.76
N SER A 86 7.62 -5.91 0.55
CA SER A 86 8.82 -5.28 0.02
C SER A 86 8.60 -4.83 -1.42
N VAL A 87 8.86 -3.56 -1.69
CA VAL A 87 8.80 -2.95 -3.02
C VAL A 87 10.13 -2.24 -3.23
N THR A 88 10.93 -2.75 -4.15
CA THR A 88 12.34 -2.36 -4.27
C THR A 88 12.75 -2.12 -5.72
N ASP A 89 13.90 -1.46 -5.88
CA ASP A 89 14.59 -1.25 -7.14
C ASP A 89 13.71 -0.57 -8.21
N GLY A 90 12.94 0.42 -7.75
CA GLY A 90 12.02 1.21 -8.58
C GLY A 90 10.73 0.49 -8.98
N ALA A 91 10.46 -0.69 -8.40
CA ALA A 91 9.16 -1.33 -8.52
C ALA A 91 8.05 -0.48 -7.89
N ALA A 92 6.80 -0.76 -8.24
CA ALA A 92 5.65 -0.01 -7.75
C ALA A 92 4.62 -0.88 -7.03
N LEU A 93 4.10 -0.38 -5.92
CA LEU A 93 2.80 -0.75 -5.37
C LEU A 93 1.76 0.27 -5.86
N ALA A 94 0.83 -0.16 -6.71
CA ALA A 94 -0.26 0.67 -7.19
C ALA A 94 -1.56 0.28 -6.46
N ILE A 95 -2.17 1.24 -5.78
CA ILE A 95 -3.33 1.06 -4.91
C ILE A 95 -4.51 1.80 -5.53
N THR A 96 -5.63 1.10 -5.67
CA THR A 96 -6.89 1.68 -6.16
C THR A 96 -7.95 1.81 -5.06
N GLY A 97 -7.58 1.43 -3.83
CA GLY A 97 -8.37 1.64 -2.63
C GLY A 97 -7.57 2.18 -1.44
N ASP A 98 -8.04 1.83 -0.24
CA ASP A 98 -7.46 2.32 1.01
C ASP A 98 -6.30 1.42 1.49
N LEU A 99 -5.30 1.99 2.16
CA LEU A 99 -4.18 1.28 2.78
C LEU A 99 -4.23 1.44 4.30
N GLN A 100 -4.33 0.32 5.01
CA GLN A 100 -4.18 0.22 6.46
C GLN A 100 -2.88 -0.50 6.83
N ASN A 101 -2.10 0.08 7.74
CA ASN A 101 -0.83 -0.46 8.17
C ASN A 101 -0.82 -0.70 9.69
N GLU A 102 -0.76 -1.96 10.10
CA GLU A 102 -0.64 -2.39 11.50
C GLU A 102 0.76 -2.99 11.79
N LEU A 103 1.73 -2.82 10.88
CA LEU A 103 3.10 -3.26 11.09
C LEU A 103 3.81 -2.30 12.04
N THR A 104 4.40 -2.83 13.10
CA THR A 104 5.17 -2.02 14.08
C THR A 104 6.68 -2.14 13.92
N ASP A 105 7.14 -3.02 13.03
CA ASP A 105 8.56 -3.22 12.72
C ASP A 105 8.82 -2.80 11.27
N GLY A 106 9.57 -1.71 11.10
CA GLY A 106 9.93 -1.16 9.78
C GLY A 106 10.70 -2.16 8.90
N ASN A 107 11.35 -3.16 9.49
CA ASN A 107 12.00 -4.23 8.72
C ASN A 107 11.01 -5.14 7.98
N GLN A 108 9.72 -5.09 8.33
CA GLN A 108 8.65 -5.81 7.65
C GLN A 108 8.11 -5.05 6.43
N CYS A 109 8.55 -3.81 6.24
CA CYS A 109 8.07 -2.87 5.24
C CYS A 109 9.27 -2.31 4.44
N GLY A 110 9.68 -3.01 3.39
CA GLY A 110 10.85 -2.64 2.60
C GLY A 110 10.46 -1.76 1.42
N PHE A 111 10.36 -0.43 1.61
CA PHE A 111 10.00 0.54 0.57
C PHE A 111 11.10 1.56 0.24
N ASP A 112 12.29 1.44 0.84
CA ASP A 112 13.38 2.43 0.70
C ASP A 112 13.68 2.82 -0.76
N THR A 113 13.52 1.88 -1.70
CA THR A 113 13.70 2.07 -3.15
C THR A 113 12.42 1.80 -3.96
N GLY A 114 11.26 1.78 -3.31
CA GLY A 114 9.96 1.44 -3.88
C GLY A 114 9.02 2.63 -4.04
N ILE A 115 8.19 2.58 -5.08
CA ILE A 115 7.23 3.63 -5.39
C ILE A 115 5.84 3.19 -4.91
N VAL A 116 5.14 4.05 -4.20
CA VAL A 116 3.71 3.86 -3.89
C VAL A 116 2.89 4.80 -4.77
N ARG A 117 2.03 4.22 -5.60
CA ARG A 117 1.11 4.95 -6.48
C ARG A 117 -0.31 4.76 -5.98
N VAL A 118 -1.08 5.84 -5.86
CA VAL A 118 -2.48 5.77 -5.41
C VAL A 118 -3.37 6.37 -6.49
N ASP A 119 -4.21 5.55 -7.07
CA ASP A 119 -4.99 5.85 -8.26
C ASP A 119 -6.51 5.81 -8.00
N GLY A 120 -7.26 6.55 -8.83
CA GLY A 120 -8.71 6.51 -8.85
C GLY A 120 -9.35 7.76 -8.24
N ALA A 121 -10.53 8.10 -8.76
CA ALA A 121 -11.19 9.39 -8.51
C ALA A 121 -11.84 9.52 -7.12
N ARG A 122 -11.89 8.45 -6.31
CA ARG A 122 -12.38 8.53 -4.93
C ARG A 122 -11.30 9.10 -4.01
N GLY A 123 -11.70 9.56 -2.83
CA GLY A 123 -10.75 9.79 -1.75
C GLY A 123 -10.25 8.45 -1.21
N HIS A 124 -8.95 8.35 -1.00
CA HIS A 124 -8.29 7.19 -0.44
C HIS A 124 -7.63 7.53 0.89
N TRP A 125 -7.62 6.59 1.79
CA TRP A 125 -6.95 6.67 3.08
C TRP A 125 -5.63 5.90 3.00
N TYR A 126 -4.56 6.52 3.48
CA TYR A 126 -3.27 5.88 3.61
C TYR A 126 -2.80 6.06 5.04
N GLU A 127 -2.90 4.97 5.79
CA GLU A 127 -2.30 4.83 7.10
C GLU A 127 -0.77 4.83 7.01
N ILE A 128 -0.16 5.86 7.58
CA ILE A 128 1.28 5.99 7.64
C ILE A 128 1.86 5.13 8.74
N ALA A 129 3.18 5.03 8.74
CA ALA A 129 3.93 4.43 9.83
C ALA A 129 5.31 5.05 9.92
N GLY A 130 5.91 4.92 11.10
CA GLY A 130 7.27 5.36 11.34
C GLY A 130 7.36 6.48 12.35
N VAL A 131 8.50 6.53 13.04
CA VAL A 131 8.79 7.53 14.06
C VAL A 131 9.15 8.88 13.42
N ASP A 132 8.66 9.97 14.02
CA ASP A 132 9.14 11.30 13.67
C ASP A 132 10.61 11.50 14.08
N LEU A 133 11.49 11.47 13.08
CA LEU A 133 12.93 11.70 13.22
C LEU A 133 13.36 13.08 12.70
N GLY A 134 12.42 13.93 12.26
CA GLY A 134 12.73 15.21 11.66
C GLY A 134 13.37 15.13 10.26
N VAL A 135 13.81 16.29 9.77
CA VAL A 135 14.36 16.47 8.41
C VAL A 135 15.69 15.72 8.20
N ASP A 136 16.49 15.60 9.26
CA ASP A 136 17.79 14.92 9.26
C ASP A 136 17.68 13.44 9.64
N GLY A 137 16.46 12.98 9.92
CA GLY A 137 16.14 11.68 10.48
C GLY A 137 15.97 10.56 9.48
N ALA A 138 16.11 10.84 8.18
CA ALA A 138 15.87 9.86 7.13
C ALA A 138 16.82 8.66 7.23
N THR A 139 16.29 7.50 7.66
CA THR A 139 17.02 6.24 7.73
C THR A 139 16.25 5.11 7.08
N SER A 140 16.95 4.28 6.30
CA SER A 140 16.40 3.05 5.72
C SER A 140 15.76 2.15 6.79
N GLY A 141 14.66 1.48 6.45
CA GLY A 141 13.99 0.54 7.36
C GLY A 141 13.14 1.20 8.45
N SER A 142 12.78 2.47 8.27
CA SER A 142 11.90 3.23 9.18
C SER A 142 10.54 3.53 8.56
N PHE A 143 9.98 2.59 7.78
CA PHE A 143 8.74 2.75 7.01
C PHE A 143 8.74 3.83 5.92
N GLY A 144 9.85 4.54 5.74
CA GLY A 144 9.97 5.47 4.63
C GLY A 144 9.99 4.76 3.28
N LEU A 145 9.71 5.55 2.25
CA LEU A 145 9.56 5.06 0.90
C LEU A 145 10.33 5.96 -0.09
N MET A 146 10.65 5.43 -1.26
CA MET A 146 11.36 6.20 -2.28
C MET A 146 10.49 7.34 -2.79
N GLN A 147 9.26 7.05 -3.23
CA GLN A 147 8.38 8.05 -3.82
C GLN A 147 6.90 7.74 -3.61
N LEU A 148 6.13 8.73 -3.13
CA LEU A 148 4.66 8.69 -3.11
C LEU A 148 4.09 9.44 -4.30
N VAL A 149 3.16 8.80 -5.02
CA VAL A 149 2.57 9.34 -6.25
C VAL A 149 1.03 9.30 -6.20
N PRO A 150 0.38 10.39 -5.77
CA PRO A 150 -1.07 10.56 -5.90
C PRO A 150 -1.47 10.82 -7.36
N GLY A 151 -2.36 9.96 -7.85
CA GLY A 151 -2.94 10.00 -9.19
C GLY A 151 -2.02 9.43 -10.28
N SER A 152 -2.50 9.53 -11.51
CA SER A 152 -1.79 9.11 -12.71
C SER A 152 -2.31 9.84 -13.94
N ASP A 153 -1.73 9.53 -15.10
CA ASP A 153 -2.21 9.96 -16.41
C ASP A 153 -3.70 9.62 -16.67
N ALA A 154 -4.23 8.60 -15.99
CA ALA A 154 -5.62 8.20 -16.13
C ALA A 154 -6.61 9.15 -15.43
N GLY A 155 -6.16 9.89 -14.42
CA GLY A 155 -6.99 10.87 -13.73
C GLY A 155 -6.47 11.26 -12.34
N PRO A 156 -7.08 12.29 -11.74
CA PRO A 156 -6.71 12.74 -10.40
C PRO A 156 -7.13 11.74 -9.31
N ALA A 157 -6.37 11.72 -8.24
CA ALA A 157 -6.70 11.07 -6.97
C ALA A 157 -6.64 12.06 -5.80
N THR A 158 -7.32 11.74 -4.71
CA THR A 158 -7.13 12.42 -3.42
C THR A 158 -6.67 11.39 -2.40
N VAL A 159 -5.51 11.62 -1.80
CA VAL A 159 -4.91 10.71 -0.82
C VAL A 159 -4.82 11.42 0.52
N GLN A 160 -5.52 10.91 1.51
CA GLN A 160 -5.48 11.38 2.89
C GLN A 160 -4.53 10.51 3.68
N LEU A 161 -3.47 11.12 4.20
CA LEU A 161 -2.60 10.45 5.16
C LEU A 161 -3.27 10.42 6.53
N THR A 162 -3.14 9.30 7.23
CA THR A 162 -3.64 9.11 8.58
C THR A 162 -2.65 8.43 9.48
N ASP A 163 -2.82 8.70 10.77
CA ASP A 163 -2.15 8.08 11.91
C ASP A 163 -3.29 7.68 12.87
N ILE A 164 -3.84 6.49 12.63
CA ILE A 164 -4.93 5.85 13.37
C ILE A 164 -4.38 4.73 14.27
N HIS A 165 -3.33 4.05 13.82
CA HIS A 165 -2.67 2.93 14.43
C HIS A 165 -1.26 3.34 14.85
N ASP A 166 -1.00 3.31 16.15
CA ASP A 166 0.32 3.47 16.76
C ASP A 166 1.25 2.31 16.35
N ASN A 167 1.96 2.52 15.26
CA ASN A 167 2.76 1.58 14.51
C ASN A 167 4.21 2.07 14.28
N ASP A 168 4.63 3.11 14.99
CA ASP A 168 5.97 3.73 14.96
C ASP A 168 7.13 2.85 15.47
N GLY A 169 6.83 1.74 16.13
CA GLY A 169 7.82 0.82 16.73
C GLY A 169 8.53 1.36 17.98
N ALA A 170 8.20 2.57 18.44
CA ALA A 170 8.70 3.22 19.65
C ALA A 170 7.69 3.20 20.81
N GLY A 171 6.43 2.85 20.53
CA GLY A 171 5.36 2.67 21.50
C GLY A 171 4.62 3.96 21.84
N GLN A 172 3.43 3.79 22.42
CA GLN A 172 2.40 4.84 22.54
C GLN A 172 2.92 6.24 22.89
N GLY A 173 2.77 7.17 21.95
CA GLY A 173 2.77 8.61 22.22
C GLY A 173 3.77 9.44 21.39
N GLY A 174 4.54 8.81 20.50
CA GLY A 174 5.21 9.52 19.41
C GLY A 174 4.20 10.04 18.38
N LEU A 175 4.53 11.14 17.71
CA LEU A 175 3.84 11.48 16.46
C LEU A 175 4.45 10.60 15.38
N GLU A 176 3.60 9.99 14.56
CA GLU A 176 4.07 9.24 13.40
C GLU A 176 4.43 10.22 12.28
N ALA A 177 5.47 9.86 11.53
CA ALA A 177 5.89 10.63 10.39
C ALA A 177 6.14 9.73 9.18
N LEU A 178 5.92 10.30 8.01
CA LEU A 178 6.23 9.67 6.74
C LEU A 178 7.44 10.34 6.10
N HIS A 179 8.49 9.56 5.83
CA HIS A 179 9.68 10.03 5.11
C HIS A 179 9.67 9.52 3.66
N HIS A 180 9.78 10.44 2.73
CA HIS A 180 9.94 10.15 1.30
C HIS A 180 11.37 10.49 0.87
N TYR A 181 12.20 9.47 0.69
CA TYR A 181 13.64 9.67 0.54
C TYR A 181 14.06 10.20 -0.83
N GLY A 182 13.23 10.00 -1.86
CA GLY A 182 13.69 10.12 -3.23
C GLY A 182 14.78 9.09 -3.55
N SER A 183 14.98 8.78 -4.83
CA SER A 183 16.12 7.97 -5.27
C SER A 183 16.27 8.06 -6.77
N ALA A 184 17.45 7.71 -7.29
CA ALA A 184 17.73 7.68 -8.73
C ALA A 184 17.41 9.00 -9.47
N GLY A 185 17.51 10.14 -8.77
CA GLY A 185 17.19 11.47 -9.31
C GLY A 185 15.71 11.85 -9.25
N LEU A 186 14.85 11.02 -8.65
CA LEU A 186 13.46 11.34 -8.35
C LEU A 186 13.34 11.99 -6.97
N ASP A 187 12.45 12.96 -6.88
CA ASP A 187 11.98 13.52 -5.61
C ASP A 187 11.09 12.52 -4.87
N GLY A 188 10.91 12.72 -3.57
CA GLY A 188 10.10 11.86 -2.71
C GLY A 188 8.59 11.95 -2.94
N VAL A 189 8.11 13.03 -3.56
CA VAL A 189 6.68 13.23 -3.85
C VAL A 189 6.51 13.72 -5.27
N GLU A 190 5.55 13.12 -5.98
CA GLU A 190 5.13 13.56 -7.31
C GLU A 190 3.60 13.52 -7.39
N ILE A 191 2.96 14.61 -7.78
CA ILE A 191 1.48 14.71 -7.75
C ILE A 191 0.96 14.91 -9.17
N TYR A 192 0.21 13.94 -9.69
CA TYR A 192 -0.26 13.92 -11.08
C TYR A 192 -1.59 14.65 -11.27
N ASN A 193 -1.78 15.29 -12.41
CA ASN A 193 -3.10 15.64 -12.95
C ASN A 193 -4.05 16.40 -12.01
N GLY A 194 -3.54 17.33 -11.20
CA GLY A 194 -4.37 18.06 -10.24
C GLY A 194 -4.82 17.23 -9.04
N SER A 195 -4.20 16.07 -8.81
CA SER A 195 -4.39 15.27 -7.60
C SER A 195 -4.06 16.06 -6.35
N THR A 196 -4.54 15.55 -5.20
CA THR A 196 -4.31 16.19 -3.91
C THR A 196 -3.73 15.20 -2.91
N LEU A 197 -2.58 15.55 -2.32
CA LEU A 197 -2.07 14.91 -1.12
C LEU A 197 -2.57 15.68 0.10
N VAL A 198 -3.34 15.03 0.97
CA VAL A 198 -3.89 15.63 2.17
C VAL A 198 -3.12 15.12 3.37
N ILE A 199 -2.24 15.95 3.93
CA ILE A 199 -1.30 15.55 4.99
C ILE A 199 -1.87 15.74 6.40
N GLY A 200 -2.91 16.56 6.58
CA GLY A 200 -3.54 16.72 7.89
C GLY A 200 -2.55 17.22 8.95
N SER A 201 -2.54 16.54 10.10
CA SER A 201 -1.57 16.75 11.17
C SER A 201 -0.34 15.87 11.06
N VAL A 202 -0.31 14.89 10.15
CA VAL A 202 0.79 13.91 10.01
C VAL A 202 2.05 14.63 9.54
N GLN A 203 3.17 14.42 10.22
CA GLN A 203 4.45 14.98 9.81
C GLN A 203 4.92 14.26 8.55
N VAL A 204 5.17 15.01 7.48
CA VAL A 204 5.65 14.44 6.21
C VAL A 204 6.92 15.15 5.81
N TYR A 205 7.98 14.38 5.64
CA TYR A 205 9.25 14.86 5.14
C TYR A 205 9.47 14.28 3.74
N ALA A 206 9.75 15.11 2.75
CA ALA A 206 10.05 14.64 1.40
C ALA A 206 11.34 15.23 0.84
N LEU A 207 12.09 14.42 0.09
CA LEU A 207 13.20 14.91 -0.70
C LEU A 207 12.65 15.71 -1.87
N ILE A 208 12.96 17.00 -1.92
CA ILE A 208 12.54 17.92 -2.98
C ILE A 208 13.78 18.65 -3.49
N ASN A 209 14.08 18.51 -4.78
CA ASN A 209 15.27 19.08 -5.40
C ASN A 209 16.57 18.77 -4.62
N GLY A 210 16.67 17.54 -4.12
CA GLY A 210 17.84 17.04 -3.38
C GLY A 210 17.95 17.50 -1.91
N ASN A 211 16.92 18.16 -1.35
CA ASN A 211 16.88 18.53 0.06
C ASN A 211 15.68 17.89 0.75
N MET A 212 15.86 17.37 1.96
CA MET A 212 14.74 16.96 2.79
C MET A 212 13.99 18.19 3.31
N VAL A 213 12.68 18.20 3.12
CA VAL A 213 11.79 19.31 3.50
C VAL A 213 10.58 18.75 4.23
N GLU A 214 10.20 19.37 5.35
CA GLU A 214 8.90 19.13 5.98
C GLU A 214 7.79 19.79 5.15
N LEU A 215 6.80 19.03 4.71
CA LEU A 215 5.77 19.53 3.78
C LEU A 215 4.87 20.61 4.42
N HIS A 216 4.72 20.64 5.74
CA HIS A 216 4.00 21.71 6.45
C HIS A 216 4.70 23.07 6.31
N ASP A 217 6.03 23.10 6.19
CA ASP A 217 6.80 24.34 6.03
C ASP A 217 6.61 25.00 4.66
N LEU A 218 6.01 24.28 3.71
CA LEU A 218 5.68 24.83 2.39
C LEU A 218 4.46 25.76 2.42
N PHE A 219 3.68 25.75 3.51
CA PHE A 219 2.46 26.55 3.63
C PHE A 219 2.77 27.95 4.17
N GLY A 220 2.31 28.97 3.45
CA GLY A 220 2.29 30.33 3.95
C GLY A 220 1.30 30.52 5.10
N PRO A 221 1.39 31.64 5.85
CA PRO A 221 0.49 31.91 6.96
C PRO A 221 -0.99 31.87 6.56
N GLY A 222 -1.74 30.91 7.13
CA GLY A 222 -3.18 30.74 6.91
C GLY A 222 -3.56 29.97 5.64
N GLU A 223 -2.59 29.54 4.84
CA GLU A 223 -2.83 28.64 3.71
C GLU A 223 -3.20 27.24 4.22
N THR A 224 -4.18 26.63 3.58
CA THR A 224 -4.62 25.25 3.87
C THR A 224 -4.55 24.34 2.65
N VAL A 225 -4.24 24.91 1.49
CA VAL A 225 -3.97 24.21 0.23
C VAL A 225 -2.93 25.02 -0.51
N ILE A 226 -1.88 24.38 -0.99
CA ILE A 226 -0.85 24.96 -1.86
C ILE A 226 -0.80 24.19 -3.18
N SER A 227 -0.40 24.87 -4.25
CA SER A 227 -0.03 24.18 -5.49
C SER A 227 1.34 23.54 -5.30
N PHE A 228 1.51 22.34 -5.82
CA PHE A 228 2.78 21.61 -5.80
C PHE A 228 3.14 21.22 -7.23
N ASP A 229 4.32 21.62 -7.67
CA ASP A 229 4.83 21.37 -9.01
C ASP A 229 6.19 20.66 -8.91
N SER A 230 6.23 19.46 -9.48
CA SER A 230 7.42 18.60 -9.56
C SER A 230 8.11 18.70 -10.93
N GLY A 231 7.76 19.71 -11.73
CA GLY A 231 8.31 20.02 -13.04
C GLY A 231 7.53 19.37 -14.19
N LEU A 232 7.30 18.06 -14.13
CA LEU A 232 6.50 17.34 -15.15
C LEU A 232 5.03 17.21 -14.75
N ASN A 233 4.77 17.22 -13.44
CA ASN A 233 3.47 16.95 -12.86
C ASN A 233 3.13 17.99 -11.80
N SER A 234 1.86 18.40 -11.78
CA SER A 234 1.34 19.40 -10.85
C SER A 234 0.07 18.91 -10.17
N GLY A 235 -0.06 19.27 -8.89
CA GLY A 235 -1.27 19.08 -8.11
C GLY A 235 -1.27 19.94 -6.86
N PHE A 236 -1.81 19.40 -5.77
CA PHE A 236 -2.01 20.15 -4.54
C PHE A 236 -1.56 19.37 -3.31
N ILE A 237 -1.06 20.09 -2.31
CA ILE A 237 -0.90 19.58 -0.94
C ILE A 237 -1.89 20.34 -0.06
N ALA A 238 -2.60 19.64 0.82
CA ALA A 238 -3.64 20.21 1.65
C ALA A 238 -3.51 19.84 3.14
N ILE A 239 -3.77 20.83 4.00
CA ILE A 239 -3.96 20.67 5.45
C ILE A 239 -5.43 21.05 5.73
N PRO A 240 -6.34 20.07 5.86
CA PRO A 240 -7.75 20.34 6.06
C PRO A 240 -7.95 21.08 7.38
N LYS A 241 -8.86 22.06 7.37
CA LYS A 241 -9.23 22.75 8.61
C LYS A 241 -9.87 21.73 9.57
N PRO A 242 -9.68 21.88 10.90
CA PRO A 242 -10.24 20.97 11.90
C PRO A 242 -11.75 20.68 11.74
N VAL A 243 -12.51 21.66 11.25
CA VAL A 243 -13.96 21.55 11.04
C VAL A 243 -14.35 20.65 9.85
N THR A 244 -13.44 20.44 8.90
CA THR A 244 -13.63 19.58 7.72
C THR A 244 -13.33 18.11 8.05
N LEU A 245 -12.37 17.87 8.95
CA LEU A 245 -11.98 16.53 9.41
C LEU A 245 -13.11 15.80 10.14
N SER A 246 -13.91 16.50 10.95
CA SER A 246 -15.03 15.88 11.69
C SER A 246 -16.12 15.29 10.78
N LEU A 247 -16.31 15.83 9.57
CA LEU A 247 -17.29 15.30 8.62
C LEU A 247 -16.72 14.14 7.80
N LEU A 248 -15.44 14.18 7.42
CA LEU A 248 -14.78 13.10 6.69
C LEU A 248 -14.54 11.86 7.56
N ALA A 249 -14.01 12.06 8.78
CA ALA A 249 -13.70 10.98 9.71
C ALA A 249 -14.96 10.25 10.20
N ALA A 250 -16.07 10.96 10.44
CA ALA A 250 -17.33 10.34 10.83
C ALA A 250 -17.96 9.48 9.72
N GLY A 251 -17.74 9.85 8.44
CA GLY A 251 -18.18 9.05 7.30
C GLY A 251 -17.31 7.81 7.07
N ALA A 252 -15.99 7.95 7.18
CA ALA A 252 -15.03 6.86 6.95
C ALA A 252 -15.06 5.80 8.05
N LEU A 253 -15.13 6.21 9.33
CA LEU A 253 -15.20 5.25 10.44
C LEU A 253 -16.46 4.38 10.36
N ALA A 254 -17.60 4.96 9.92
CA ALA A 254 -18.84 4.22 9.70
C ALA A 254 -18.76 3.26 8.50
N ALA A 255 -18.06 3.63 7.42
CA ALA A 255 -17.88 2.78 6.24
C ALA A 255 -16.91 1.62 6.49
N ILE A 256 -15.85 1.84 7.27
CA ILE A 256 -14.88 0.80 7.67
C ILE A 256 -15.55 -0.21 8.62
N LEU A 257 -16.32 0.26 9.61
CA LEU A 257 -17.08 -0.63 10.50
C LEU A 257 -18.24 -1.37 9.82
N MET A 258 -18.79 -0.85 8.73
CA MET A 258 -19.87 -1.52 7.97
C MET A 258 -19.36 -2.50 6.90
N SER A 259 -18.17 -2.29 6.32
CA SER A 259 -17.59 -3.19 5.32
C SER A 259 -16.94 -4.45 5.92
N TRP A 260 -16.63 -4.42 7.21
CA TRP A 260 -16.09 -5.56 7.96
C TRP A 260 -17.15 -6.22 8.86
N GLN A 261 -18.17 -6.81 8.24
CA GLN A 261 -18.87 -7.92 8.88
C GLN A 261 -18.28 -9.22 8.33
N PRO A 262 -17.50 -9.99 9.12
CA PRO A 262 -17.04 -11.29 8.67
C PRO A 262 -18.29 -12.08 8.27
N VAL A 263 -18.31 -12.55 7.02
CA VAL A 263 -19.34 -13.47 6.54
C VAL A 263 -19.27 -14.67 7.47
N ARG A 264 -20.22 -14.73 8.42
CA ARG A 264 -20.42 -15.93 9.22
C ARG A 264 -20.90 -16.98 8.25
N HIS A 265 -19.96 -17.74 7.71
CA HIS A 265 -20.26 -19.01 7.08
C HIS A 265 -20.95 -19.87 8.14
N ASP A 266 -22.28 -19.92 8.08
CA ASP A 266 -22.98 -21.01 8.70
C ASP A 266 -22.43 -22.31 8.10
N GLY A 267 -22.26 -23.33 8.94
CA GLY A 267 -21.64 -24.59 8.56
C GLY A 267 -22.53 -25.44 7.65
N SER A 268 -23.17 -24.87 6.62
CA SER A 268 -23.92 -25.62 5.63
C SER A 268 -22.96 -26.25 4.60
N ARG A 269 -22.74 -27.55 4.82
CA ARG A 269 -21.99 -28.48 3.98
C ARG A 269 -22.26 -28.28 2.48
N TRP A 270 -21.20 -28.04 1.71
CA TRP A 270 -21.22 -28.17 0.25
C TRP A 270 -21.43 -29.63 -0.16
N PRO A 271 -22.36 -29.95 -1.07
CA PRO A 271 -22.39 -31.24 -1.73
C PRO A 271 -21.34 -31.27 -2.85
N VAL A 272 -20.19 -31.88 -2.59
CA VAL A 272 -19.25 -32.28 -3.66
C VAL A 272 -19.89 -33.42 -4.45
N ARG A 273 -20.48 -33.10 -5.62
CA ARG A 273 -20.77 -34.12 -6.64
C ARG A 273 -19.53 -34.31 -7.50
N LEU A 274 -18.71 -35.28 -7.12
CA LEU A 274 -17.76 -35.93 -8.02
C LEU A 274 -18.55 -36.77 -9.03
N ALA A 275 -18.69 -36.27 -10.26
CA ALA A 275 -19.14 -37.08 -11.39
C ALA A 275 -17.94 -37.89 -11.89
N LEU A 276 -17.80 -39.14 -11.42
CA LEU A 276 -16.97 -40.15 -12.07
C LEU A 276 -17.76 -40.71 -13.25
N GLY A 277 -17.41 -40.30 -14.46
CA GLY A 277 -17.85 -40.96 -15.68
C GLY A 277 -17.13 -42.30 -15.83
N ASN A 278 -17.88 -43.40 -15.69
CA ASN A 278 -17.42 -44.72 -16.12
C ASN A 278 -17.55 -44.82 -17.63
N GLU A 279 -16.42 -44.85 -18.34
CA GLU A 279 -16.36 -45.46 -19.67
C GLU A 279 -15.96 -46.93 -19.51
N THR A 280 -16.87 -47.83 -19.88
CA THR A 280 -16.53 -49.22 -20.22
C THR A 280 -17.12 -49.54 -21.59
N ARG A 281 -16.20 -49.79 -22.53
CA ARG A 281 -16.24 -50.61 -23.76
C ARG A 281 -17.43 -50.47 -24.72
#